data_AF-A0AAD6BFP7-F1
#
_entry.id   AF-A0AAD6BFP7-F1
#
_cell.length_a   1.000
_cell.length_b   1.000
_cell.length_c   1.000
_cell.angle_alpha   90.00
_cell.angle_beta   90.00
_cell.angle_gamma   90.00
#
_symmetry.space_group_name_H-M   'P 1'
#
loop_
_entity.id
_entity.type
_entity.pdbx_description
1 polymer ?
#
loop_
_entity_poly.entity_id
_entity_poly.type
_entity_poly.pdbx_seq_one_letter_code
_entity_poly.pdbx_strand_id
1 'polypeptide(L)'
;MPSHVKKIPAAPVAMIDFSSAKSKKQKLDDAIAGRTELQNACQDFRQEELTQPQVQAVEEETRNQSLSPIWFSQRAGRITASRLKQVLQTSLAQPSKSLIKSICYPEAHKFSTAATRYGCKYEATARKQYEGVQSLHHQGFSC
;
A
#
# COMPACT_ATOMS: atom_id res chain seq x y z
N MET A 1 -32.25 -0.70 37.82
CA MET A 1 -32.42 0.12 36.59
C MET A 1 -31.08 0.73 36.22
N PRO A 2 -30.44 0.39 35.09
CA PRO A 2 -29.09 0.91 34.79
C PRO A 2 -29.16 2.41 34.45
N SER A 3 -28.59 3.26 35.32
CA SER A 3 -28.65 4.73 35.27
C SER A 3 -27.39 5.38 34.67
N HIS A 4 -26.83 4.81 33.60
CA HIS A 4 -25.61 5.36 33.00
C HIS A 4 -25.77 5.66 31.52
N VAL A 5 -26.56 6.68 31.22
CA VAL A 5 -26.53 7.33 29.90
C VAL A 5 -25.31 8.23 29.87
N LYS A 6 -24.26 7.81 29.16
CA LYS A 6 -23.09 8.66 28.90
C LYS A 6 -23.57 9.87 28.09
N LYS A 7 -23.37 11.08 28.62
CA LYS A 7 -23.68 12.34 27.91
C LYS A 7 -22.91 12.34 26.58
N ILE A 8 -23.61 12.25 25.46
CA ILE A 8 -23.02 12.36 24.13
C ILE A 8 -22.84 13.85 23.84
N PRO A 9 -21.62 14.34 23.58
CA PRO A 9 -21.40 15.73 23.23
C PRO A 9 -22.08 16.06 21.90
N ALA A 10 -22.74 17.23 21.84
CA ALA A 10 -23.40 17.68 20.63
C ALA A 10 -22.38 17.89 19.51
N ALA A 11 -22.70 17.39 18.31
CA ALA A 11 -21.87 17.61 17.13
C ALA A 11 -21.88 19.10 16.75
N PRO A 12 -20.74 19.68 16.32
CA PRO A 12 -20.70 21.03 15.78
C PRO A 12 -21.68 21.19 14.62
N VAL A 13 -22.34 22.34 14.50
CA VAL A 13 -23.33 22.62 13.44
C VAL A 13 -22.76 22.37 12.04
N ALA A 14 -21.47 22.61 11.84
CA ALA A 14 -20.77 22.36 10.58
C ALA A 14 -20.68 20.87 10.18
N MET A 15 -20.88 19.93 11.11
CA MET A 15 -20.93 18.48 10.82
C MET A 15 -22.36 17.94 10.67
N ILE A 16 -23.39 18.80 10.82
CA ILE A 16 -24.78 18.38 10.69
C ILE A 16 -25.14 18.33 9.21
N ASP A 17 -25.40 17.12 8.71
CA ASP A 17 -25.95 16.92 7.37
C ASP A 17 -27.46 17.23 7.39
N PHE A 18 -27.84 18.38 6.82
CA PHE A 18 -29.24 18.83 6.69
C PHE A 18 -30.01 18.18 5.53
N SER A 19 -29.42 17.22 4.81
CA SER A 19 -30.15 16.51 3.77
C SER A 19 -31.31 15.68 4.36
N SER A 20 -32.41 15.61 3.61
CA SER A 20 -33.61 14.86 3.99
C SER A 20 -33.29 13.39 4.25
N ALA A 21 -34.00 12.76 5.19
CA ALA A 21 -33.89 11.33 5.48
C ALA A 21 -34.01 10.46 4.22
N LYS A 22 -34.86 10.86 3.25
CA LYS A 22 -34.98 10.17 1.95
C LYS A 22 -33.69 10.24 1.13
N SER A 23 -33.05 11.42 1.06
CA SER A 23 -31.78 11.60 0.36
C SER A 23 -30.65 10.82 1.03
N LYS A 24 -30.62 10.77 2.36
CA LYS A 24 -29.66 9.96 3.13
C LYS A 24 -29.81 8.46 2.85
N LYS A 25 -31.06 7.96 2.83
CA LYS A 25 -31.36 6.56 2.50
C LYS A 25 -30.92 6.24 1.07
N GLN A 26 -31.29 7.08 0.09
CA GLN A 26 -30.88 6.88 -1.30
C GLN A 26 -29.35 6.77 -1.43
N LYS A 27 -28.60 7.71 -0.84
CA LYS A 27 -27.12 7.66 -0.85
C LYS A 27 -26.55 6.39 -0.23
N LEU A 28 -27.18 5.87 0.82
CA LEU A 28 -26.77 4.63 1.46
C LEU A 28 -27.06 3.43 0.56
N ASP A 29 -28.26 3.38 -0.03
CA ASP A 29 -28.68 2.32 -0.93
C ASP A 29 -27.78 2.29 -2.19
N ASP A 30 -27.46 3.45 -2.76
CA ASP A 30 -26.52 3.60 -3.89
C ASP A 30 -25.11 3.10 -3.54
N ALA A 31 -24.61 3.42 -2.34
CA ALA A 31 -23.30 2.96 -1.87
C ALA A 31 -23.26 1.44 -1.63
N ILE A 32 -24.37 0.86 -1.15
CA ILE A 32 -24.50 -0.59 -0.95
C ILE A 32 -24.62 -1.32 -2.29
N ALA A 33 -25.38 -0.76 -3.24
CA ALA A 33 -25.50 -1.29 -4.60
C ALA A 33 -24.13 -1.36 -5.28
N GLY A 34 -23.38 -0.25 -5.29
CA GLY A 34 -22.03 -0.22 -5.87
C GLY A 34 -21.06 -1.20 -5.19
N ARG A 35 -21.19 -1.43 -3.87
CA ARG A 35 -20.41 -2.46 -3.18
C ARG A 35 -20.74 -3.87 -3.65
N THR A 36 -22.02 -4.16 -3.88
CA THR A 36 -22.51 -5.48 -4.27
C THR A 36 -22.09 -5.80 -5.71
N GLU A 37 -22.19 -4.82 -6.61
CA GLU A 37 -21.69 -4.92 -7.99
C GLU A 37 -20.19 -5.23 -8.03
N LEU A 38 -19.39 -4.52 -7.22
CA LEU A 38 -17.95 -4.78 -7.10
C LEU A 38 -17.66 -6.19 -6.55
N GLN A 39 -18.42 -6.67 -5.57
CA GLN A 39 -18.25 -8.02 -5.04
C GLN A 39 -18.51 -9.09 -6.11
N ASN A 40 -19.55 -8.91 -6.93
CA ASN A 40 -19.87 -9.84 -8.01
C ASN A 40 -18.77 -9.81 -9.09
N ALA A 41 -18.33 -8.62 -9.51
CA ALA A 41 -17.23 -8.48 -10.46
C ALA A 41 -15.93 -9.12 -9.96
N CYS A 42 -15.65 -9.04 -8.65
CA CYS A 42 -14.49 -9.71 -8.05
C CYS A 42 -14.64 -11.24 -8.00
N GLN A 43 -15.86 -11.78 -7.90
CA GLN A 43 -16.06 -13.24 -7.94
C GLN A 43 -15.80 -13.81 -9.33
N ASP A 44 -16.15 -13.06 -10.37
CA ASP A 44 -15.93 -13.47 -11.76
C ASP A 44 -14.49 -13.21 -12.24
N PHE A 45 -13.72 -12.40 -11.51
CA PHE A 45 -12.34 -12.08 -11.84
C PHE A 45 -11.45 -13.31 -11.68
N ARG A 46 -11.02 -13.88 -12.80
CA ARG A 46 -9.96 -14.89 -12.85
C ARG A 46 -8.68 -14.23 -13.30
N GLN A 47 -7.64 -14.33 -12.47
CA GLN A 47 -6.32 -13.89 -12.85
C GLN A 47 -5.65 -14.99 -13.68
N GLU A 48 -5.27 -14.68 -14.92
CA GLU A 48 -4.42 -15.57 -15.70
C GLU A 48 -3.05 -15.68 -15.04
N GLU A 49 -2.44 -16.87 -15.10
CA GLU A 49 -1.07 -17.04 -14.64
C GLU A 49 -0.12 -16.24 -15.53
N LEU A 50 0.79 -15.50 -14.90
CA LEU A 50 1.78 -14.71 -15.62
C LEU A 50 2.73 -15.66 -16.36
N THR A 51 2.91 -15.42 -17.65
CA THR A 51 3.89 -16.15 -18.45
C THR A 51 5.31 -15.72 -18.07
N GLN A 52 6.29 -16.62 -18.16
CA GLN A 52 7.70 -16.29 -17.88
C GLN A 52 8.21 -15.07 -18.67
N PRO A 53 7.92 -14.91 -19.97
CA PRO A 53 8.35 -13.74 -20.72
C PRO A 53 7.79 -12.42 -20.18
N GLN A 54 6.53 -12.41 -19.71
CA GLN A 54 5.93 -11.22 -19.10
C GLN A 54 6.65 -10.85 -17.79
N VAL A 55 7.00 -11.86 -16.98
CA VAL A 55 7.74 -11.63 -15.74
C VAL A 55 9.14 -11.06 -16.03
N GLN A 56 9.82 -11.59 -17.05
CA GLN A 56 11.14 -11.10 -17.47
C GLN A 56 11.07 -9.66 -17.99
N ALA A 57 10.10 -9.35 -18.86
CA ALA A 57 9.92 -7.99 -19.37
C ALA A 57 9.66 -6.98 -18.24
N VAL A 58 8.81 -7.35 -17.27
CA VAL A 58 8.57 -6.49 -16.10
C VAL A 58 9.86 -6.33 -15.29
N GLU A 59 10.63 -7.40 -15.05
CA GLU A 59 11.91 -7.30 -14.32
C GLU A 59 12.90 -6.38 -15.04
N GLU A 60 13.04 -6.51 -16.37
CA GLU A 60 13.91 -5.67 -17.18
C GLU A 60 13.57 -4.18 -17.07
N GLU A 61 12.28 -3.84 -17.23
CA GLU A 61 11.80 -2.45 -17.12
C GLU A 61 11.87 -1.92 -15.68
N THR A 62 11.83 -2.81 -14.69
CA THR A 62 11.86 -2.48 -13.26
C THR A 62 13.24 -2.64 -12.61
N ARG A 63 14.27 -3.03 -13.37
CA ARG A 63 15.62 -3.34 -12.85
C ARG A 63 16.27 -2.18 -12.10
N ASN A 64 16.00 -0.96 -12.55
CA ASN A 64 16.48 0.27 -11.90
C ASN A 64 15.65 0.67 -10.65
N GLN A 65 14.80 -0.23 -10.17
CA GLN A 65 14.01 -0.08 -8.95
C GLN A 65 13.23 1.24 -8.93
N SER A 66 13.34 2.04 -7.86
CA SER A 66 12.63 3.30 -7.69
C SER A 66 12.99 4.39 -8.71
N LEU A 67 14.04 4.21 -9.50
CA LEU A 67 14.37 5.11 -10.61
C LEU A 67 13.54 4.79 -11.86
N SER A 68 12.96 3.58 -11.96
CA SER A 68 12.05 3.23 -13.04
C SER A 68 10.68 3.91 -12.82
N PRO A 69 10.09 4.53 -13.86
CA PRO A 69 8.80 5.18 -13.74
C PRO A 69 7.68 4.20 -13.41
N ILE A 70 7.75 2.97 -13.93
CA ILE A 70 6.70 1.97 -13.74
C ILE A 70 6.81 1.21 -12.41
N TRP A 71 7.92 1.33 -11.68
CA TRP A 71 8.18 0.58 -10.45
C TRP A 71 7.06 0.70 -9.42
N PHE A 72 6.58 1.93 -9.20
CA PHE A 72 5.52 2.19 -8.23
C PHE A 72 4.16 1.69 -8.73
N SER A 73 3.86 1.88 -10.01
CA SER A 73 2.63 1.37 -10.63
C SER A 73 2.55 -0.15 -10.51
N GLN A 74 3.63 -0.85 -10.89
CA GLN A 74 3.70 -2.29 -10.75
C GLN A 74 3.46 -2.73 -9.30
N ARG A 75 4.09 -2.06 -8.31
CA ARG A 75 3.95 -2.43 -6.89
C ARG A 75 2.62 -2.06 -6.26
N ALA A 76 1.78 -1.26 -6.92
CA ALA A 76 0.49 -0.86 -6.40
C ALA A 76 -0.41 -2.07 -6.14
N GLY A 77 -1.04 -2.12 -4.96
CA GLY A 77 -1.91 -3.20 -4.55
C GLY A 77 -1.20 -4.49 -4.11
N ARG A 78 0.13 -4.61 -4.28
CA ARG A 78 0.89 -5.81 -3.88
C ARG A 78 1.44 -5.69 -2.47
N ILE A 79 1.37 -6.79 -1.71
CA ILE A 79 2.06 -6.90 -0.41
C ILE A 79 3.55 -7.15 -0.70
N THR A 80 4.38 -6.16 -0.37
CA THR A 80 5.83 -6.22 -0.59
C THR A 80 6.57 -6.55 0.69
N ALA A 81 7.82 -7.04 0.58
CA ALA A 81 8.61 -7.47 1.73
C ALA A 81 8.70 -6.40 2.84
N SER A 82 8.91 -5.13 2.48
CA SER A 82 8.99 -4.03 3.45
C SER A 82 7.66 -3.68 4.14
N ARG A 83 6.53 -4.16 3.61
CA ARG A 83 5.18 -3.96 4.16
C ARG A 83 4.62 -5.19 4.86
N LEU A 84 5.18 -6.37 4.61
CA LEU A 84 4.68 -7.66 5.12
C LEU A 84 4.44 -7.62 6.63
N LYS A 85 5.43 -7.18 7.42
CA LYS A 85 5.29 -7.06 8.88
C LYS A 85 4.10 -6.17 9.28
N GLN A 86 3.94 -5.02 8.64
CA GLN A 86 2.86 -4.07 8.96
C GLN A 86 1.50 -4.66 8.63
N VAL A 87 1.38 -5.40 7.53
CA VAL A 87 0.16 -6.10 7.13
C VAL A 87 -0.20 -7.18 8.15
N LEU A 88 0.76 -8.01 8.53
CA LEU A 88 0.53 -9.10 9.49
C LEU A 88 0.18 -8.62 10.91
N GLN A 89 0.61 -7.42 11.29
CA GLN A 89 0.32 -6.84 12.61
C GLN A 89 -0.98 -6.03 12.65
N THR A 90 -1.61 -5.79 11.52
CA THR A 90 -2.81 -4.95 11.43
C THR A 90 -4.08 -5.79 11.63
N SER A 91 -5.08 -5.23 12.31
CA SER A 91 -6.39 -5.89 12.47
C SER A 91 -7.09 -6.07 11.11
N LEU A 92 -7.59 -7.28 10.84
CA LEU A 92 -8.37 -7.58 9.64
C LEU A 92 -9.73 -6.84 9.63
N ALA A 93 -10.33 -6.63 10.80
CA ALA A 93 -11.62 -5.94 10.92
C ALA A 93 -11.48 -4.43 10.76
N GLN A 94 -10.34 -3.87 11.17
CA GLN A 94 -10.08 -2.43 11.13
C GLN A 94 -8.63 -2.15 10.73
N PRO A 95 -8.32 -2.28 9.42
CA PRO A 95 -6.98 -2.03 8.95
C PRO A 95 -6.61 -0.55 8.97
N SER A 96 -5.32 -0.28 9.17
CA SER A 96 -4.79 1.08 9.12
C SER A 96 -5.01 1.70 7.74
N LYS A 97 -5.74 2.81 7.68
CA LYS A 97 -6.02 3.53 6.43
C LYS A 97 -4.74 4.03 5.77
N SER A 98 -3.73 4.44 6.56
CA SER A 98 -2.44 4.88 6.01
C SER A 98 -1.67 3.72 5.38
N LEU A 99 -1.74 2.53 5.98
CA LEU A 99 -1.13 1.32 5.43
C LEU A 99 -1.78 0.95 4.09
N ILE A 100 -3.11 0.88 4.03
CA ILE A 100 -3.85 0.60 2.79
C ILE A 100 -3.45 1.60 1.70
N LYS A 101 -3.50 2.89 2.01
CA LYS A 101 -3.11 3.93 1.06
C LYS A 101 -1.67 3.78 0.56
N SER A 102 -0.74 3.40 1.44
CA SER A 102 0.65 3.18 1.06
C SER A 102 0.88 1.94 0.18
N ILE A 103 -0.01 0.95 0.26
CA ILE A 103 0.04 -0.26 -0.58
C ILE A 103 -0.64 0.00 -1.93
N CYS A 104 -1.84 0.60 -1.92
CA CYS A 104 -2.63 0.85 -3.12
C CYS A 104 -2.10 2.02 -3.96
N TYR A 105 -1.50 3.03 -3.33
CA TYR A 105 -1.02 4.25 -3.99
C TYR A 105 0.43 4.58 -3.59
N PRO A 106 1.39 3.71 -3.90
CA PRO A 106 2.78 3.87 -3.45
C PRO A 106 3.47 5.09 -4.07
N GLU A 107 2.99 5.59 -5.21
CA GLU A 107 3.51 6.80 -5.85
C GLU A 107 3.13 8.08 -5.08
N ALA A 108 1.90 8.14 -4.55
CA ALA A 108 1.42 9.26 -3.74
C ALA A 108 1.95 9.20 -2.29
N HIS A 109 2.29 8.00 -1.81
CA HIS A 109 2.70 7.77 -0.42
C HIS A 109 4.17 7.32 -0.30
N LYS A 110 5.06 8.06 -0.96
CA LYS A 110 6.51 7.83 -0.88
C LYS A 110 7.03 8.17 0.53
N PHE A 111 7.85 7.28 1.07
CA PHE A 111 8.51 7.49 2.36
C PHE A 111 9.83 8.22 2.14
N SER A 112 9.98 9.41 2.73
CA SER A 112 11.21 10.20 2.64
C SER A 112 11.49 10.91 3.97
N THR A 113 12.65 10.62 4.53
CA THR A 113 13.18 11.23 5.75
C THR A 113 14.63 11.65 5.50
N ALA A 114 15.22 12.45 6.38
CA ALA A 114 16.65 12.81 6.26
C ALA A 114 17.55 11.55 6.24
N ALA A 115 17.25 10.57 7.12
CA ALA A 115 17.96 9.31 7.18
C ALA A 115 17.83 8.49 5.89
N THR A 116 16.63 8.37 5.32
CA THR A 116 16.47 7.61 4.07
C THR A 116 17.11 8.30 2.88
N ARG A 117 17.06 9.64 2.79
CA ARG A 117 17.77 10.37 1.72
C ARG A 117 19.27 10.16 1.80
N TYR A 118 19.83 10.20 3.01
CA TYR A 118 21.24 9.87 3.22
C TYR A 118 21.55 8.44 2.76
N GLY A 119 20.74 7.47 3.20
CA GLY A 119 20.86 6.07 2.78
C GLY A 119 20.88 5.92 1.26
N CYS A 120 19.89 6.47 0.55
CA CYS A 120 19.83 6.41 -0.91
C CYS A 120 21.04 7.07 -1.59
N LYS A 121 21.56 8.16 -1.04
CA LYS A 121 22.72 8.87 -1.60
C LYS A 121 24.01 8.05 -1.51
N TYR A 122 24.22 7.35 -0.39
CA TYR A 122 25.47 6.65 -0.11
C TYR A 122 25.42 5.13 -0.30
N GLU A 123 24.27 4.59 -0.72
CA GLU A 123 24.08 3.15 -0.94
C GLU A 123 25.11 2.58 -1.93
N ALA A 124 25.36 3.26 -3.05
CA ALA A 124 26.32 2.81 -4.06
C ALA A 124 27.75 2.77 -3.50
N THR A 125 28.13 3.74 -2.67
CA THR A 125 29.43 3.76 -1.99
C THR A 125 29.55 2.61 -1.01
N ALA A 126 28.52 2.39 -0.18
CA ALA A 126 28.50 1.31 0.79
C ALA A 126 28.60 -0.07 0.10
N ARG A 127 27.90 -0.26 -1.03
CA ARG A 127 27.94 -1.50 -1.81
C ARG A 127 29.34 -1.79 -2.35
N LYS A 128 30.01 -0.78 -2.94
CA LYS A 128 31.39 -0.92 -3.44
C LYS A 128 32.38 -1.26 -2.32
N GLN A 129 32.24 -0.63 -1.16
CA GLN A 129 33.08 -0.95 0.00
C GLN A 129 32.85 -2.37 0.48
N TYR A 130 31.59 -2.80 0.54
CA TYR A 130 31.23 -4.17 0.90
C TYR A 130 31.83 -5.17 -0.11
N GLU A 131 31.66 -4.95 -1.41
CA GLU A 131 32.26 -5.75 -2.47
C GLU A 131 33.78 -5.88 -2.32
N GLY A 132 34.47 -4.78 -2.06
CA GLY A 132 35.92 -4.77 -1.82
C GLY A 132 36.32 -5.60 -0.60
N VAL A 133 35.58 -5.50 0.51
CA VAL A 133 35.86 -6.30 1.70
C VAL A 133 35.57 -7.79 1.45
N GLN A 134 34.44 -8.12 0.83
CA GLN A 134 34.02 -9.51 0.64
C GLN A 134 34.91 -10.26 -0.37
N SER A 135 35.31 -9.61 -1.46
CA SER A 135 36.24 -10.18 -2.44
C SER A 135 37.62 -10.53 -1.86
N LEU A 136 38.05 -9.85 -0.79
CA LEU A 136 39.30 -10.18 -0.09
C LEU A 136 39.16 -11.40 0.84
N HIS A 137 38.00 -11.56 1.47
CA HIS A 137 37.80 -12.59 2.51
C HIS A 137 37.17 -13.88 1.99
N HIS A 138 36.51 -13.84 0.82
CA HIS A 138 35.77 -14.96 0.27
C HIS A 138 36.25 -15.33 -1.14
N GLN A 139 36.75 -16.56 -1.30
CA GLN A 139 37.05 -17.12 -2.61
C GLN A 139 35.76 -17.32 -3.41
N GLY A 140 35.72 -16.82 -4.65
CA GLY A 140 34.57 -16.98 -5.56
C GLY A 140 33.43 -15.98 -5.34
N PHE A 141 33.65 -14.90 -4.58
CA PHE A 141 32.64 -13.86 -4.41
C PHE A 141 32.43 -13.05 -5.70
N SER A 142 31.19 -13.00 -6.20
CA SER A 142 30.77 -12.08 -7.26
C SER A 142 29.46 -11.38 -6.87
N CYS A 143 29.33 -10.12 -7.29
CA CYS A 143 28.15 -9.27 -7.09
C CYS A 143 27.43 -9.02 -8.41
#